data_AF-A0A9N9NDV6-F1
#
_entry.id   AF-A0A9N9NDV6-F1
#
_cell.length_a   1.000
_cell.length_b   1.000
_cell.length_c   1.000
_cell.angle_alpha   90.00
_cell.angle_beta   90.00
_cell.angle_gamma   90.00
#
_symmetry.space_group_name_H-M   'P 1'
#
loop_
_entity.id
_entity.type
_entity.pdbx_description
1 polymer ?
#
loop_
_entity_poly.entity_id
_entity_poly.type
_entity_poly.pdbx_seq_one_letter_code
_entity_poly.pdbx_strand_id
1 'polypeptide(L)'
;MSNQVKNEENHEKLFQDIGQVVDDDDDVKPTEIESYCVNCGENGITKLLLTKIPHWRDIVIMSFNCEHCGFSNNEVQFAGAISEKGCTCTFTINNKQDLNRQLVKSETASIKLNEIDLEIPATTKRGCLTTIEGVISSIIEDLSVEQP
;
A
#
# COMPACT_ATOMS: atom_id res chain seq x y z
N MET A 1 -46.84 -10.89 -28.42
CA MET A 1 -45.40 -11.10 -28.65
C MET A 1 -44.66 -9.83 -28.27
N SER A 2 -44.04 -9.80 -27.08
CA SER A 2 -42.97 -8.85 -26.69
C SER A 2 -42.50 -9.25 -25.29
N ASN A 3 -41.59 -10.23 -25.22
CA ASN A 3 -40.85 -10.53 -23.99
C ASN A 3 -39.70 -9.52 -23.89
N GLN A 4 -39.77 -8.62 -22.91
CA GLN A 4 -38.61 -7.88 -22.43
C GLN A 4 -38.03 -8.65 -21.24
N VAL A 5 -36.87 -9.26 -21.46
CA VAL A 5 -36.03 -9.81 -20.40
C VAL A 5 -35.36 -8.62 -19.70
N LYS A 6 -35.68 -8.39 -18.43
CA LYS A 6 -34.98 -7.44 -17.56
C LYS A 6 -33.69 -8.12 -17.07
N ASN A 7 -32.54 -7.57 -17.44
CA ASN A 7 -31.25 -7.87 -16.82
C ASN A 7 -31.19 -7.10 -15.50
N GLU A 8 -31.18 -7.81 -14.37
CA GLU A 8 -30.85 -7.25 -13.06
C GLU A 8 -29.38 -7.61 -12.77
N GLU A 9 -28.49 -6.62 -12.92
CA GLU A 9 -27.10 -6.70 -12.47
C GLU A 9 -27.07 -6.58 -10.95
N ASN A 10 -27.04 -7.72 -10.26
CA ASN A 10 -26.81 -7.79 -8.83
C ASN A 10 -25.30 -7.75 -8.56
N HIS A 11 -24.72 -6.55 -8.60
CA HIS A 11 -23.33 -6.34 -8.17
C HIS A 11 -23.33 -6.28 -6.63
N GLU A 12 -23.05 -7.41 -5.98
CA GLU A 12 -22.76 -7.44 -4.55
C GLU A 12 -21.72 -6.36 -4.25
N LYS A 13 -22.08 -5.42 -3.36
CA LYS A 13 -21.18 -4.35 -2.94
C LYS A 13 -20.04 -4.96 -2.12
N LEU A 14 -18.95 -5.32 -2.81
CA LEU A 14 -17.72 -5.84 -2.23
C LEU A 14 -16.98 -4.81 -1.37
N PHE A 15 -17.41 -3.55 -1.39
CA PHE A 15 -16.74 -2.42 -0.75
C PHE A 15 -17.74 -1.62 0.11
N GLN A 16 -17.35 -1.30 1.34
CA GLN A 16 -18.13 -0.45 2.25
C GLN A 16 -17.70 1.03 2.09
N ASP A 17 -18.68 1.94 2.11
CA ASP A 17 -18.47 3.38 2.02
C ASP A 17 -18.02 3.98 3.37
N ILE A 18 -16.96 4.79 3.34
CA ILE A 18 -16.21 5.28 4.51
C ILE A 18 -16.91 6.38 5.33
N GLY A 19 -18.07 6.87 4.92
CA GLY A 19 -18.83 7.88 5.68
C GLY A 19 -19.25 7.43 7.10
N GLN A 20 -19.18 6.13 7.38
CA GLN A 20 -19.45 5.52 8.69
C GLN A 20 -18.19 5.25 9.55
N VAL A 21 -16.99 5.54 9.06
CA VAL A 21 -15.72 5.03 9.64
C VAL A 21 -15.04 6.02 10.59
N VAL A 22 -15.60 7.22 10.78
CA VAL A 22 -15.00 8.26 11.66
C VAL A 22 -15.64 8.37 13.05
N ASP A 23 -16.72 7.62 13.33
CA ASP A 23 -17.43 7.72 14.62
C ASP A 23 -17.39 6.45 15.50
N ASP A 24 -16.92 5.29 15.00
CA ASP A 24 -16.88 4.06 15.80
C ASP A 24 -15.47 3.42 15.82
N ASP A 25 -14.99 3.19 17.05
CA ASP A 25 -13.72 2.54 17.45
C ASP A 25 -13.76 1.00 17.20
N ASP A 26 -14.42 0.57 16.12
CA ASP A 26 -14.68 -0.85 15.82
C ASP A 26 -13.77 -1.35 14.68
N ASP A 27 -13.10 -2.47 14.96
CA ASP A 27 -12.20 -3.24 14.09
C ASP A 27 -12.49 -3.15 12.58
N VAL A 28 -11.64 -2.43 11.84
CA VAL A 28 -11.63 -2.47 10.37
C VAL A 28 -11.24 -3.88 9.91
N LYS A 29 -12.21 -4.70 9.53
CA LYS A 29 -11.97 -6.07 9.04
C LYS A 29 -11.52 -6.05 7.58
N PRO A 30 -10.35 -6.63 7.25
CA PRO A 30 -9.91 -6.78 5.86
C PRO A 30 -10.91 -7.64 5.07
N THR A 31 -11.17 -7.28 3.81
CA THR A 31 -11.92 -8.11 2.87
C THR A 31 -11.01 -9.21 2.34
N GLU A 32 -11.41 -10.46 2.46
CA GLU A 32 -10.61 -11.59 1.97
C GLU A 32 -11.17 -12.10 0.64
N ILE A 33 -10.29 -12.31 -0.34
CA ILE A 33 -10.63 -12.88 -1.64
C ILE A 33 -9.67 -14.02 -1.99
N GLU A 34 -10.17 -15.06 -2.66
CA GLU A 34 -9.30 -16.08 -3.25
C GLU A 34 -8.57 -15.48 -4.46
N SER A 35 -7.28 -15.78 -4.60
CA SER A 35 -6.43 -15.24 -5.66
C SER A 35 -5.41 -16.24 -6.14
N TYR A 36 -5.08 -16.21 -7.42
CA TYR A 36 -4.13 -17.11 -8.05
C TYR A 36 -2.70 -16.88 -7.53
N CYS A 37 -2.04 -17.93 -7.06
CA CYS A 37 -0.64 -17.90 -6.65
C CYS A 37 0.28 -18.00 -7.87
N VAL A 38 1.03 -16.94 -8.14
CA VAL A 38 2.01 -16.89 -9.24
C VAL A 38 3.20 -17.84 -9.06
N ASN A 39 3.42 -18.36 -7.86
CA ASN A 39 4.56 -19.24 -7.56
C ASN A 39 4.25 -20.73 -7.78
N CYS A 40 3.09 -21.22 -7.32
CA CYS A 40 2.74 -22.64 -7.39
C CYS A 40 1.54 -22.95 -8.30
N GLY A 41 0.81 -21.95 -8.77
CA GLY A 41 -0.37 -22.12 -9.62
C GLY A 41 -1.67 -22.48 -8.90
N GLU A 42 -1.62 -22.70 -7.59
CA GLU A 42 -2.80 -22.92 -6.74
C GLU A 42 -3.41 -21.58 -6.26
N ASN A 43 -4.60 -21.60 -5.68
CA ASN A 43 -5.19 -20.40 -5.08
C ASN A 43 -4.65 -20.15 -3.66
N GLY A 44 -4.37 -18.89 -3.34
CA GLY A 44 -4.14 -18.39 -1.99
C GLY A 44 -5.19 -17.35 -1.60
N ILE A 45 -4.98 -16.68 -0.48
CA ILE A 45 -5.88 -15.66 0.06
C ILE A 45 -5.22 -14.29 -0.07
N THR A 46 -5.91 -13.33 -0.68
CA THR A 46 -5.55 -11.91 -0.64
C THR A 46 -6.48 -11.19 0.33
N LYS A 47 -5.90 -10.53 1.33
CA LYS A 47 -6.60 -9.61 2.22
C LYS A 47 -6.47 -8.19 1.70
N LEU A 48 -7.60 -7.51 1.50
CA LEU A 48 -7.71 -6.15 1.04
C LEU A 48 -8.14 -5.27 2.20
N LEU A 49 -7.32 -4.27 2.53
CA LEU A 49 -7.63 -3.26 3.52
C LEU A 49 -7.62 -1.89 2.84
N LEU A 50 -8.81 -1.36 2.57
CA LEU A 50 -8.96 0.02 2.13
C LEU A 50 -8.84 0.93 3.35
N THR A 51 -7.86 1.83 3.34
CA THR A 51 -7.67 2.80 4.40
C THR A 51 -7.43 4.19 3.84
N LYS A 52 -7.95 5.19 4.54
CA LYS A 52 -7.75 6.59 4.20
C LYS A 52 -6.70 7.15 5.15
N ILE A 53 -5.57 7.57 4.60
CA ILE A 53 -4.59 8.30 5.38
C ILE A 53 -5.10 9.75 5.52
N PRO A 54 -5.23 10.29 6.75
CA PRO A 54 -5.64 11.66 6.97
C PRO A 54 -4.78 12.62 6.15
N HIS A 55 -5.41 13.57 5.47
CA HIS A 55 -4.76 14.55 4.57
C HIS A 55 -4.03 13.95 3.36
N TRP A 56 -4.30 12.69 2.99
CA TRP A 56 -3.77 12.02 1.81
C TRP A 56 -4.87 11.30 1.02
N ARG A 57 -4.46 10.68 -0.10
CA ARG A 57 -5.32 9.84 -0.96
C ARG A 57 -5.69 8.53 -0.27
N ASP A 58 -6.79 7.95 -0.72
CA ASP A 58 -7.21 6.61 -0.33
C ASP A 58 -6.16 5.59 -0.78
N ILE A 59 -5.84 4.62 0.07
CA ILE A 59 -4.91 3.55 -0.27
C ILE A 59 -5.57 2.18 -0.05
N VAL A 60 -5.15 1.21 -0.85
CA VAL A 60 -5.53 -0.18 -0.72
C VAL A 60 -4.27 -0.95 -0.36
N ILE A 61 -4.26 -1.52 0.83
CA ILE A 61 -3.22 -2.44 1.27
C ILE A 61 -3.68 -3.84 0.93
N MET A 62 -2.89 -4.57 0.15
CA MET A 62 -3.16 -5.93 -0.27
C MET A 62 -2.11 -6.85 0.34
N SER A 63 -2.55 -7.87 1.06
CA SER A 63 -1.68 -8.89 1.64
C SER A 63 -2.07 -10.25 1.10
N PHE A 64 -1.27 -10.80 0.21
CA PHE A 64 -1.42 -12.14 -0.34
C PHE A 64 -0.65 -13.15 0.50
N ASN A 65 -1.27 -14.29 0.80
CA ASN A 65 -0.64 -15.44 1.43
C ASN A 65 -1.15 -16.75 0.80
N CYS A 66 -0.21 -17.61 0.38
CA CYS A 66 -0.51 -18.95 -0.13
C CYS A 66 -0.14 -20.01 0.90
N GLU A 67 -1.13 -20.77 1.38
CA GLU A 67 -0.91 -21.85 2.35
C GLU A 67 -0.19 -23.07 1.75
N HIS A 68 -0.27 -23.26 0.42
CA HIS A 68 0.32 -24.42 -0.25
C HIS A 68 1.84 -24.34 -0.38
N CYS A 69 2.39 -23.16 -0.72
CA CYS A 69 3.82 -22.98 -0.94
C CYS A 69 4.48 -21.95 -0.01
N GLY A 70 3.72 -21.31 0.87
CA GLY A 70 4.22 -20.28 1.79
C GLY A 70 4.60 -18.95 1.14
N PHE A 71 4.27 -18.74 -0.14
CA PHE A 71 4.54 -17.47 -0.81
C PHE A 71 3.60 -16.39 -0.25
N SER A 72 4.17 -15.25 0.13
CA SER A 72 3.41 -14.09 0.56
C SER A 72 3.91 -12.82 -0.13
N ASN A 73 3.00 -11.88 -0.33
CA ASN A 73 3.30 -10.60 -0.97
C ASN A 73 2.44 -9.50 -0.34
N ASN A 74 3.04 -8.35 -0.04
CA ASN A 74 2.32 -7.19 0.48
C ASN A 74 2.48 -6.03 -0.52
N GLU A 75 1.38 -5.49 -1.02
CA GLU A 75 1.37 -4.40 -1.97
C GLU A 75 0.51 -3.24 -1.47
N VAL A 76 0.95 -2.02 -1.73
CA VAL A 76 0.18 -0.80 -1.46
C VAL A 76 -0.16 -0.15 -2.79
N GLN A 77 -1.45 -0.03 -3.06
CA GLN A 77 -1.98 0.67 -4.22
C GLN A 77 -2.61 1.99 -3.79
N PHE A 78 -2.37 3.04 -4.55
CA PHE A 78 -3.02 4.33 -4.34
C PHE A 78 -4.32 4.33 -5.12
N ALA A 79 -5.45 4.41 -4.42
CA ALA A 79 -6.77 4.51 -5.01
C ALA A 79 -7.16 5.99 -5.21
N GLY A 80 -8.07 6.22 -6.15
CA GLY A 80 -8.62 7.55 -6.41
C GLY A 80 -7.77 8.43 -7.32
N ALA A 81 -8.25 9.65 -7.53
CA ALA A 81 -7.60 10.62 -8.40
C ALA A 81 -6.25 11.07 -7.84
N ILE A 82 -5.29 11.35 -8.73
CA ILE A 82 -4.06 12.04 -8.35
C ILE A 82 -4.45 13.41 -7.79
N SER A 83 -3.85 13.78 -6.65
CA SER A 83 -4.05 15.10 -6.06
C SER A 83 -3.70 16.18 -7.07
N GLU A 84 -4.52 17.24 -7.16
CA GLU A 84 -4.26 18.38 -8.05
C GLU A 84 -2.92 19.07 -7.74
N LYS A 85 -2.45 18.94 -6.49
CA LYS A 85 -1.18 19.50 -6.02
C LYS A 85 -0.24 18.41 -5.56
N GLY A 86 1.04 18.59 -5.88
CA GLY A 86 2.14 17.84 -5.27
C GLY A 86 2.27 18.18 -3.78
N CYS A 87 2.85 17.27 -3.02
CA CYS A 87 3.14 17.45 -1.60
C CYS A 87 4.65 17.25 -1.36
N THR A 88 5.22 18.04 -0.45
CA THR A 88 6.59 17.89 0.00
C THR A 88 6.59 17.83 1.52
N CYS A 89 6.95 16.67 2.06
CA CYS A 89 7.08 16.45 3.49
C CYS A 89 8.56 16.53 3.87
N THR A 90 8.94 17.49 4.71
CA THR A 90 10.29 17.58 5.28
C THR A 90 10.22 17.23 6.75
N PHE A 91 11.10 16.34 7.19
CA PHE A 91 11.11 15.84 8.56
C PHE A 91 12.55 15.76 9.07
N THR A 92 12.78 16.25 10.30
CA THR A 92 14.09 16.21 10.96
C THR A 92 14.06 15.15 12.06
N ILE A 93 14.94 14.15 11.95
CA ILE A 93 15.09 13.06 12.93
C ILE A 93 15.90 13.58 14.12
N ASN A 94 15.30 13.59 15.31
CA ASN A 94 15.96 14.09 16.54
C ASN A 94 16.19 12.98 17.56
N ASN A 95 15.35 11.94 17.57
CA ASN A 95 15.41 10.85 18.53
C ASN A 95 15.25 9.48 17.84
N LYS A 96 15.55 8.40 18.57
CA LYS A 96 15.43 7.04 18.03
C LYS A 96 13.97 6.65 17.72
N GLN A 97 13.00 7.18 18.46
CA GLN A 97 11.58 6.87 18.23
C GLN A 97 11.07 7.42 16.89
N ASP A 98 11.68 8.52 16.40
CA ASP A 98 11.36 9.09 15.10
C ASP A 98 11.61 8.07 13.97
N LEU A 99 12.58 7.16 14.13
CA LEU A 99 12.87 6.10 13.15
C LEU A 99 11.72 5.11 12.97
N ASN A 100 10.86 4.95 14.00
CA ASN A 100 9.70 4.08 13.96
C ASN A 100 8.48 4.71 13.27
N ARG A 101 8.58 5.98 12.84
CA ARG A 101 7.47 6.63 12.11
C ARG A 101 7.19 5.87 10.82
N GLN A 102 5.91 5.57 10.60
CA GLN A 102 5.44 5.00 9.35
C GLN A 102 5.53 6.04 8.22
N LEU A 103 5.99 5.56 7.08
CA LEU A 103 6.19 6.33 5.86
C LEU A 103 5.49 5.61 4.71
N VAL A 104 4.62 6.34 4.03
CA VAL A 104 3.94 5.88 2.82
C VAL A 104 4.55 6.62 1.65
N LYS A 105 5.31 5.91 0.81
CA LYS A 105 5.94 6.47 -0.39
C LYS A 105 5.11 6.08 -1.61
N SER A 106 4.71 7.07 -2.41
CA SER A 106 4.11 6.79 -3.73
C SER A 106 5.17 6.47 -4.78
N GLU A 107 4.77 5.79 -5.85
CA GLU A 107 5.64 5.48 -6.99
C GLU A 107 6.23 6.76 -7.62
N THR A 108 5.49 7.86 -7.62
CA THR A 108 5.94 9.15 -8.17
C THR A 108 6.77 10.00 -7.20
N ALA A 109 7.01 9.54 -5.96
CA ALA A 109 7.69 10.34 -4.94
C ALA A 109 9.20 10.01 -4.88
N SER A 110 10.03 11.04 -4.71
CA SER A 110 11.46 10.92 -4.42
C SER A 110 11.72 11.09 -2.92
N ILE A 111 12.72 10.40 -2.38
CA ILE A 111 13.19 10.58 -0.99
C ILE A 111 14.59 11.21 -1.05
N LYS A 112 14.83 12.26 -0.25
CA LYS A 112 16.13 12.94 -0.17
C LYS A 112 16.61 12.98 1.27
N LEU A 113 17.88 12.64 1.49
CA LEU A 113 18.60 12.77 2.75
C LEU A 113 19.67 13.85 2.55
N ASN A 114 19.36 15.08 2.97
CA ASN A 114 20.15 16.27 2.63
C ASN A 114 21.54 16.24 3.28
N GLU A 115 21.67 15.63 4.46
CA GLU A 115 22.92 15.59 5.24
C GLU A 115 24.02 14.75 4.57
N ILE A 116 23.64 13.79 3.73
CA ILE A 116 24.55 12.87 3.04
C ILE A 116 24.45 12.97 1.51
N ASP A 117 23.72 13.98 1.00
CA ASP A 117 23.48 14.21 -0.43
C ASP A 117 23.00 12.95 -1.17
N LEU A 118 22.06 12.22 -0.54
CA LEU A 118 21.50 10.98 -1.09
C LEU A 118 20.08 11.20 -1.56
N GLU A 119 19.78 10.77 -2.79
CA GLU A 119 18.44 10.82 -3.39
C GLU A 119 18.02 9.46 -3.93
N ILE A 120 16.81 9.03 -3.54
CA ILE A 120 16.12 7.90 -4.14
C ILE A 120 15.10 8.45 -5.15
N PRO A 121 15.31 8.25 -6.45
CA PRO A 121 14.38 8.75 -7.46
C PRO A 121 13.06 7.98 -7.44
N ALA A 122 12.01 8.63 -7.95
CA ALA A 122 10.66 8.09 -8.04
C ALA A 122 10.62 6.71 -8.73
N THR A 123 11.35 6.58 -9.83
CA THR A 123 11.39 5.41 -10.73
C THR A 123 11.94 4.13 -10.11
N THR A 124 12.61 4.20 -8.96
CA THR A 124 13.37 3.07 -8.42
C THR A 124 12.48 2.02 -7.75
N LYS A 125 11.34 2.43 -7.16
CA LYS A 125 10.49 1.52 -6.35
C LYS A 125 9.01 1.84 -6.49
N ARG A 126 8.18 0.78 -6.56
CA ARG A 126 6.71 0.83 -6.44
C ARG A 126 6.30 1.51 -5.12
N GLY A 127 5.01 1.85 -5.02
CA GLY A 127 4.42 2.32 -3.79
C GLY A 127 4.73 1.40 -2.61
N CYS A 128 5.20 1.96 -1.49
CA CYS A 128 5.51 1.17 -0.30
C CYS A 128 5.02 1.85 0.98
N LEU A 129 4.61 1.02 1.94
CA LEU A 129 4.40 1.38 3.34
C LEU A 129 5.56 0.78 4.14
N THR A 130 6.33 1.63 4.81
CA THR A 130 7.51 1.22 5.56
C THR A 130 7.70 2.17 6.75
N THR A 131 8.83 2.10 7.44
CA THR A 131 9.25 3.09 8.45
C THR A 131 10.45 3.88 7.96
N ILE A 132 10.78 4.97 8.64
CA ILE A 132 12.02 5.71 8.35
C ILE A 132 13.24 4.79 8.46
N GLU A 133 13.30 3.94 9.50
CA GLU A 133 14.33 2.91 9.64
C GLU A 133 14.33 1.95 8.45
N GLY A 134 13.16 1.44 8.06
CA GLY A 134 13.03 0.49 6.94
C GLY A 134 13.52 1.06 5.62
N VAL A 135 13.30 2.35 5.36
CA VAL A 135 13.88 3.03 4.19
C VAL A 135 15.40 3.03 4.26
N ILE A 136 15.98 3.43 5.39
CA ILE A 136 17.44 3.51 5.56
C ILE A 136 18.09 2.13 5.44
N SER A 137 17.54 1.12 6.11
CA SER A 137 18.03 -0.27 6.02
C SER A 137 17.97 -0.79 4.58
N SER A 138 16.89 -0.51 3.85
CA SER A 138 16.77 -0.89 2.46
C SER A 138 17.82 -0.21 1.56
N ILE A 139 18.18 1.04 1.83
CA ILE A 139 19.27 1.73 1.10
C ILE A 139 20.61 1.02 1.36
N ILE A 140 20.89 0.67 2.62
CA ILE A 140 22.13 0.00 3.00
C ILE A 140 22.22 -1.36 2.32
N GLU A 141 21.15 -2.14 2.37
CA GLU A 141 21.05 -3.43 1.70
C GLU A 141 21.30 -3.29 0.20
N ASP A 142 20.56 -2.41 -0.48
CA ASP A 142 20.66 -2.19 -1.93
C ASP A 142 22.08 -1.79 -2.35
N LEU A 143 22.77 -0.93 -1.58
CA LEU A 143 24.13 -0.51 -1.86
C LEU A 143 25.19 -1.58 -1.52
N SER A 144 24.90 -2.45 -0.55
CA SER A 144 25.82 -3.51 -0.12
C SER A 144 25.89 -4.68 -1.09
N VAL A 145 24.83 -4.94 -1.85
CA VAL A 145 24.70 -6.11 -2.74
C VAL A 145 25.82 -6.18 -3.80
N GLU A 146 26.38 -5.04 -4.20
CA GLU A 146 27.46 -4.96 -5.19
C GLU A 146 28.83 -4.53 -4.61
N GLN A 147 29.00 -4.57 -3.29
CA GLN A 147 30.28 -4.29 -2.64
C GLN A 147 30.90 -5.61 -2.11
N PRO A 148 32.20 -5.87 -2.38
CA PRO A 148 32.88 -7.11 -2.00
C PRO A 148 33.02 -7.32 -0.48
#